data_AF-A0A371HR68-F1
#
_entry.id   AF-A0A371HR68-F1
#
_cell.length_a   1.000
_cell.length_b   1.000
_cell.length_c   1.000
_cell.angle_alpha   90.00
_cell.angle_beta   90.00
_cell.angle_gamma   90.00
#
_symmetry.space_group_name_H-M   'P 1'
#
loop_
_entity.id
_entity.type
_entity.pdbx_description
1 polymer ?
#
loop_
_entity_poly.entity_id
_entity_poly.type
_entity_poly.pdbx_seq_one_letter_code
_entity_poly.pdbx_strand_id
1 'polypeptide(L)'
;MKGVVKMGGVVSSLVHHEYTRAGIQCILPKKCLDPGIFVVPCIIGGCTFTNVMLDLRAMIKVMLASIYKSLNLGDLELIGMEV
;
A
#
# COMPACT_ATOMS: atom_id res chain seq x y z
N MET A 1 -28.32 4.72 -40.14
CA MET A 1 -28.24 5.55 -38.92
C MET A 1 -29.24 5.05 -37.90
N LYS A 2 -28.78 4.63 -36.72
CA LYS A 2 -29.55 4.69 -35.47
C LYS A 2 -28.61 4.42 -34.31
N GLY A 3 -28.08 5.51 -33.76
CA GLY A 3 -27.41 5.46 -32.46
C GLY A 3 -28.46 5.29 -31.37
N VAL A 4 -28.13 4.50 -30.36
CA VAL A 4 -28.73 4.59 -29.04
C VAL A 4 -27.60 4.39 -28.03
N VAL A 5 -27.20 5.50 -27.39
CA VAL A 5 -26.46 5.50 -26.13
C VAL A 5 -27.48 5.27 -25.01
N LYS A 6 -27.16 4.42 -24.03
CA LYS A 6 -27.70 4.45 -22.65
C LYS A 6 -26.72 3.70 -21.74
N MET A 7 -25.81 4.44 -21.11
CA MET A 7 -25.85 4.93 -19.71
C MET A 7 -25.94 3.80 -18.66
N GLY A 8 -24.77 3.48 -18.12
CA GLY A 8 -24.48 3.33 -16.69
C GLY A 8 -25.47 2.57 -15.81
N GLY A 9 -25.08 1.35 -15.44
CA GLY A 9 -25.50 0.72 -14.19
C GLY A 9 -24.29 0.09 -13.51
N VAL A 10 -23.77 0.70 -12.45
CA VAL A 10 -22.89 0.01 -11.50
C VAL A 10 -23.77 -0.76 -10.54
N VAL A 11 -23.96 -2.06 -10.79
CA VAL A 11 -24.56 -2.98 -9.84
C VAL A 11 -23.42 -3.58 -9.02
N SER A 12 -23.22 -3.06 -7.80
CA SER A 12 -22.39 -3.74 -6.81
C SER A 12 -23.27 -4.78 -6.12
N SER A 13 -23.14 -6.05 -6.51
CA SER A 13 -23.80 -7.16 -5.82
C SER A 13 -22.89 -7.68 -4.71
N LEU A 14 -23.24 -7.37 -3.46
CA LEU A 14 -22.76 -8.07 -2.27
C LEU A 14 -23.35 -9.49 -2.31
N VAL A 15 -22.55 -10.49 -2.69
CA VAL A 15 -23.00 -11.88 -2.76
C VAL A 15 -22.82 -12.55 -1.41
N HIS A 16 -23.96 -12.95 -0.84
CA HIS A 16 -24.11 -13.79 0.35
C HIS A 16 -23.33 -15.10 0.17
N HIS A 17 -22.47 -15.41 1.14
CA HIS A 17 -21.62 -16.60 1.14
C HIS A 17 -22.39 -17.81 1.66
N GLU A 18 -23.01 -18.58 0.76
CA GLU A 18 -23.62 -19.88 1.05
C GLU A 18 -22.73 -20.97 0.40
N TYR A 19 -21.91 -21.63 1.20
CA TYR A 19 -20.93 -22.63 0.76
C TYR A 19 -21.61 -23.93 0.34
N THR A 20 -21.79 -24.18 -0.97
CA THR A 20 -22.23 -25.49 -1.48
C THR A 20 -21.38 -25.98 -2.66
N ARG A 21 -20.55 -26.97 -2.32
CA ARG A 21 -20.24 -28.22 -3.04
C ARG A 21 -20.13 -28.18 -4.58
N ALA A 22 -18.88 -28.38 -5.02
CA ALA A 22 -18.47 -28.96 -6.31
C ALA A 22 -18.83 -28.15 -7.58
N GLY A 23 -17.89 -27.31 -8.03
CA GLY A 23 -17.83 -26.95 -9.47
C GLY A 23 -17.41 -25.54 -9.80
N ILE A 24 -17.45 -24.60 -8.84
CA ILE A 24 -16.98 -23.24 -9.05
C ILE A 24 -15.97 -22.94 -7.95
N GLN A 25 -14.71 -23.30 -8.20
CA GLN A 25 -13.63 -22.58 -7.54
C GLN A 25 -13.72 -21.16 -8.08
N CYS A 26 -14.44 -20.29 -7.39
CA CYS A 26 -14.28 -18.86 -7.57
C CYS A 26 -12.77 -18.63 -7.45
N ILE A 27 -12.12 -18.33 -8.59
CA ILE A 27 -10.70 -17.95 -8.64
C ILE A 27 -10.66 -16.54 -8.03
N LEU A 28 -10.96 -16.45 -6.74
CA LEU A 28 -10.52 -15.34 -5.94
C LEU A 28 -9.00 -15.38 -6.04
N PRO A 29 -8.34 -14.31 -6.47
CA PRO A 29 -6.90 -14.24 -6.39
C PRO A 29 -6.54 -14.58 -4.96
N LYS A 30 -5.71 -15.62 -4.78
CA LYS A 30 -5.21 -16.01 -3.46
C LYS A 30 -4.66 -14.74 -2.82
N LYS A 31 -5.10 -14.42 -1.61
CA LYS A 31 -4.53 -13.30 -0.84
C LYS A 31 -3.02 -13.48 -0.88
N CYS A 32 -2.30 -12.48 -1.37
CA CYS A 32 -0.84 -12.49 -1.30
C CYS A 32 -0.48 -12.59 0.18
N LEU A 33 0.31 -13.60 0.55
CA LEU A 33 0.90 -13.62 1.88
C LEU A 33 1.75 -12.37 2.01
N ASP A 34 1.58 -11.66 3.11
CA ASP A 34 2.38 -10.49 3.40
C ASP A 34 3.86 -10.88 3.36
N PRO A 35 4.67 -10.32 2.44
CA PRO A 35 6.09 -10.62 2.37
C PRO A 35 6.85 -10.14 3.61
N GLY A 36 6.20 -9.38 4.51
CA GLY A 36 6.78 -8.78 5.68
C GLY A 36 7.56 -7.54 5.30
N ILE A 37 8.74 -7.39 5.91
CA ILE A 37 9.64 -6.29 5.63
C ILE A 37 10.55 -6.68 4.46
N PHE A 38 10.60 -5.85 3.43
CA PHE A 38 11.54 -6.02 2.33
C PHE A 38 12.45 -4.82 2.17
N VAL A 39 13.65 -5.06 1.67
CA VAL A 39 14.64 -4.02 1.43
C VAL A 39 14.58 -3.60 -0.03
N VAL A 40 14.34 -2.32 -0.27
CA VAL A 40 14.31 -1.73 -1.62
C VAL A 40 15.28 -0.57 -1.72
N PRO A 41 15.98 -0.41 -2.85
CA PRO A 41 16.67 0.82 -3.13
C PRO A 41 15.65 1.93 -3.40
N CYS A 42 15.92 3.15 -2.94
CA CYS A 42 15.09 4.31 -3.25
C CYS A 42 15.92 5.59 -3.36
N ILE A 43 15.33 6.62 -3.95
CA ILE A 43 15.93 7.95 -4.06
C ILE A 43 15.06 8.93 -3.29
N ILE A 44 15.65 9.67 -2.36
CA ILE A 44 14.98 10.70 -1.55
C ILE A 44 15.81 11.97 -1.66
N GLY A 45 15.19 13.09 -2.06
CA GLY A 45 15.89 14.38 -2.18
C GLY A 45 17.11 14.38 -3.12
N GLY A 46 17.17 13.45 -4.08
CA GLY A 46 18.34 13.27 -4.97
C GLY A 46 19.44 12.36 -4.41
N CYS A 47 19.35 11.93 -3.15
CA CYS A 47 20.24 10.95 -2.55
C CYS A 47 19.74 9.53 -2.80
N THR A 48 20.62 8.62 -3.22
CA THR A 48 20.29 7.20 -3.42
C THR A 48 20.57 6.41 -2.16
N PHE A 49 19.58 5.65 -1.68
CA PHE A 49 19.67 4.74 -0.56
C PHE A 49 19.49 3.32 -1.08
N THR A 50 20.51 2.48 -0.96
CA THR A 50 20.47 1.12 -1.51
C THR A 50 19.66 0.15 -0.64
N ASN A 51 19.53 0.46 0.66
CA ASN A 51 18.94 -0.44 1.66
C ASN A 51 17.86 0.27 2.49
N VAL A 52 16.66 0.45 1.93
CA VAL A 52 15.52 0.99 2.67
C VAL A 52 14.53 -0.10 3.01
N MET A 53 14.23 -0.26 4.30
CA MET A 53 13.22 -1.19 4.79
C MET A 53 11.83 -0.64 4.49
N LEU A 54 11.07 -1.35 3.67
CA LEU A 54 9.66 -1.09 3.43
C LEU A 54 8.83 -2.15 4.14
N ASP A 55 8.07 -1.68 5.13
CA ASP A 55 7.05 -2.46 5.81
C ASP A 55 5.68 -2.02 5.27
N LEU A 56 5.02 -2.88 4.50
CA LEU A 56 3.68 -2.59 3.95
C LEU A 56 2.57 -2.75 4.99
N ARG A 57 2.87 -3.34 6.15
CA ARG A 57 1.94 -3.50 7.26
C ARG A 57 1.97 -2.27 8.19
N ALA A 58 3.04 -1.48 8.14
CA ALA A 58 3.14 -0.21 8.85
C ALA A 58 2.46 0.91 8.07
N MET A 59 1.59 1.67 8.74
CA MET A 59 1.04 2.91 8.18
C MET A 59 2.02 4.10 8.28
N ILE A 60 3.02 4.00 9.16
CA ILE A 60 3.99 5.07 9.46
C ILE A 60 5.31 4.81 8.74
N LYS A 61 5.83 5.84 8.06
CA LYS A 61 7.16 5.83 7.44
C LYS A 61 8.18 6.32 8.46
N VAL A 62 9.07 5.43 8.92
CA VAL A 62 10.17 5.79 9.83
C VAL A 62 11.39 6.20 9.01
N MET A 63 12.01 7.33 9.38
CA MET A 63 13.28 7.78 8.81
C MET A 63 14.29 7.92 9.94
N LEU A 64 15.48 7.33 9.77
CA LEU A 64 16.58 7.48 10.71
C LEU A 64 17.02 8.94 10.78
N ALA A 65 17.31 9.45 11.97
CA ALA A 65 17.77 10.83 12.16
C ALA A 65 19.05 11.14 11.37
N SER A 66 19.94 10.17 11.16
CA SER A 66 21.13 10.31 10.32
C SER A 66 20.77 10.54 8.85
N ILE A 67 19.77 9.83 8.32
CA ILE A 67 19.25 10.02 6.96
C ILE A 67 18.62 11.41 6.85
N TYR A 68 17.79 11.80 7.82
CA TYR A 68 17.17 13.12 7.86
C TYR A 68 18.22 14.25 7.83
N LYS A 69 19.29 14.13 8.63
CA LYS A 69 20.43 15.06 8.60
C LYS A 69 21.15 15.06 7.26
N SER A 70 21.39 13.91 6.64
CA SER A 70 22.06 13.81 5.34
C SER A 70 21.28 14.48 4.20
N LEU A 71 19.96 14.56 4.35
CA LEU A 71 19.07 15.23 3.40
C LEU A 71 18.97 16.74 3.63
N ASN A 72 19.63 17.28 4.66
CA ASN A 72 19.62 18.70 5.03
C ASN A 72 18.19 19.29 5.12
N LEU A 73 17.24 18.54 5.71
CA LEU A 73 15.82 18.92 5.78
C LEU A 73 15.50 19.96 6.88
N GLY A 74 16.52 20.49 7.56
CA GLY A 74 16.39 21.39 8.71
C GLY A 74 16.54 20.64 10.04
N ASP A 75 16.12 21.27 11.13
CA ASP A 75 16.10 20.65 12.45
C ASP A 75 14.78 19.90 12.68
N LEU A 76 14.87 18.73 13.33
CA LEU A 76 13.69 17.99 13.76
C LEU A 76 13.05 18.69 14.94
N GLU A 77 11.82 19.19 14.75
CA GLU A 77 10.98 19.60 15.86
C GLU A 77 10.37 18.35 16.51
N LEU A 78 10.69 18.13 17.78
CA LEU A 78 10.03 17.10 18.57
C LEU A 78 8.61 17.59 18.89
N ILE A 79 7.62 16.98 18.23
CA ILE A 79 6.24 17.09 18.67
C ILE A 79 6.17 16.31 19.97
N GLY A 80 6.05 17.03 21.09
CA GLY A 80 6.23 16.51 22.44
C GLY A 80 5.56 15.15 22.65
N MET A 81 6.36 14.16 23.02
CA MET A 81 5.87 12.91 23.58
C MET A 81 5.67 13.16 25.07
N GLU A 82 4.46 13.47 25.47
CA GLU A 82 4.10 13.45 26.89
C GLU A 82 3.98 11.98 27.32
N VAL A 83 4.79 11.58 28.29
CA VAL A 83 4.82 10.21 28.85
C VAL A 83 3.88 10.14 30.04
#